data_AF-A0AAD0V9R7-F1
#
_entry.id   AF-A0AAD0V9R7-F1
#
_cell.length_a   1.000
_cell.length_b   1.000
_cell.length_c   1.000
_cell.angle_alpha   90.00
_cell.angle_beta   90.00
_cell.angle_gamma   90.00
#
_symmetry.space_group_name_H-M   'P 1'
#
loop_
_entity.id
_entity.type
_entity.pdbx_description
1 polymer ?
#
loop_
_entity_poly.entity_id
_entity_poly.type
_entity_poly.pdbx_seq_one_letter_code
_entity_poly.pdbx_strand_id
1 'polypeptide(L)'
;MAAQFQEGLLCQALRAIEGIPNADYVVSETRVFVFKKLVKLVKDAGLDASKDQAVIVDLSAQAWVCPDEAVRVWGVLPAGYELQELDSQRGWQIFHEPFQAIVPRSFPTKQAAMGGIAQILMGQAVGEGGNLCCLGQPLTAQRSALPELPQMPELPQLEITPTSRSRILSEDGWLPGHAMIERSTFEECLRIEEQWGDHLGKIDAYVQKHLEDLKGLISNQPALAHPPFPYMLDPDECDEARELEALYPELSNTPSAWLWHHYGDFCQTLGFRRVVVMRDDRFLLFALSKVEDSSCGHYAAEEIGNSIAYFMLKGLPPKLAGTQARTMRAFSIALKDRAQYIQRALRYLAAERDRFLSSQAMGLGRPVLKAGGPITTLQDYLHNGRKYKVSMDEI
;
A
#
# COMPACT_ATOMS: atom_id res chain seq x y z
N MET A 1 -16.96 20.72 5.70
CA MET A 1 -17.68 19.57 5.10
C MET A 1 -18.68 19.96 4.02
N ALA A 2 -19.64 20.87 4.24
CA ALA A 2 -20.65 21.23 3.22
C ALA A 2 -20.07 21.81 1.90
N ALA A 3 -19.06 22.70 1.98
CA ALA A 3 -18.45 23.31 0.80
C ALA A 3 -17.63 22.32 -0.05
N GLN A 4 -16.94 21.37 0.58
CA GLN A 4 -16.21 20.29 -0.10
C GLN A 4 -17.15 19.31 -0.80
N PHE A 5 -18.32 19.05 -0.19
CA PHE A 5 -19.35 18.21 -0.80
C PHE A 5 -19.97 18.87 -2.05
N GLN A 6 -20.26 20.17 -1.99
CA GLN A 6 -20.74 20.93 -3.15
C GLN A 6 -19.72 21.02 -4.28
N GLU A 7 -18.43 21.17 -3.96
CA GLU A 7 -17.35 21.15 -4.95
C GLU A 7 -17.21 19.77 -5.61
N GLY A 8 -17.33 18.68 -4.84
CA GLY A 8 -17.34 17.31 -5.39
C GLY A 8 -18.47 17.07 -6.39
N LEU A 9 -19.68 17.56 -6.10
CA LEU A 9 -20.83 17.46 -7.00
C LEU A 9 -20.64 18.29 -8.28
N LEU A 10 -20.09 19.50 -8.16
CA LEU A 10 -19.77 20.33 -9.33
C LEU A 10 -18.73 19.65 -10.23
N CYS A 11 -17.66 19.10 -9.66
CA CYS A 11 -16.65 18.37 -10.41
C CYS A 11 -17.22 17.16 -11.17
N GLN A 12 -18.14 16.42 -10.54
CA GLN A 12 -18.82 15.29 -11.19
C GLN A 12 -19.72 15.76 -12.34
N ALA A 13 -20.50 16.82 -12.13
CA ALA A 13 -21.38 17.38 -13.15
C ALA A 13 -20.56 17.88 -14.37
N LEU A 14 -19.46 18.60 -14.14
CA LEU A 14 -18.59 19.09 -15.21
C LEU A 14 -17.94 17.95 -16.01
N ARG A 15 -17.49 16.88 -15.35
CA ARG A 15 -16.90 15.71 -16.04
C ARG A 15 -17.91 14.91 -16.86
N ALA A 16 -19.21 15.09 -16.62
CA ALA A 16 -20.27 14.44 -17.36
C ALA A 16 -20.66 15.18 -18.65
N ILE A 17 -20.22 16.44 -18.83
CA ILE A 17 -20.52 17.24 -20.02
C ILE A 17 -19.67 16.74 -21.19
N GLU A 18 -20.31 16.47 -22.33
CA GLU A 18 -19.64 16.08 -23.56
C GLU A 18 -18.72 17.21 -24.06
N GLY A 19 -17.47 16.87 -24.42
CA GLY A 19 -16.44 17.83 -24.82
C GLY A 19 -15.52 18.30 -23.68
N ILE A 20 -15.84 18.00 -22.41
CA ILE A 20 -14.95 18.27 -21.28
C ILE A 20 -14.13 17.01 -20.95
N PRO A 21 -12.79 17.11 -20.88
CA PRO A 21 -11.96 15.97 -20.53
C PRO A 21 -12.26 15.43 -19.13
N ASN A 22 -12.49 14.12 -19.03
CA ASN A 22 -12.66 13.43 -17.74
C ASN A 22 -11.31 13.08 -17.10
N ALA A 23 -10.48 14.09 -16.85
CA ALA A 23 -9.18 13.98 -16.21
C ALA A 23 -8.86 15.26 -15.42
N ASP A 24 -7.92 15.17 -14.47
CA ASP A 24 -7.47 16.36 -13.72
C ASP A 24 -6.68 17.33 -14.63
N TYR A 25 -5.96 16.78 -15.59
CA TYR A 25 -5.30 17.52 -16.65
C TYR A 25 -5.22 16.69 -17.94
N VAL A 26 -5.09 17.35 -19.09
CA VAL A 26 -4.80 16.72 -20.39
C VAL A 26 -3.72 17.52 -21.10
N VAL A 27 -2.79 16.83 -21.73
CA VAL A 27 -1.70 17.46 -22.48
C VAL A 27 -2.00 17.36 -23.98
N SER A 28 -1.88 18.48 -24.67
CA SER A 28 -1.89 18.61 -26.13
C SER A 28 -0.58 19.28 -26.55
N GLU A 29 -0.09 19.03 -27.77
CA GLU A 29 1.23 19.38 -28.33
C GLU A 29 1.98 20.56 -27.68
N THR A 30 1.30 21.68 -27.38
CA THR A 30 1.88 22.88 -26.75
C THR A 30 1.16 23.38 -25.50
N ARG A 31 0.06 22.76 -25.06
CA ARG A 31 -0.82 23.27 -23.99
C ARG A 31 -1.31 22.17 -23.06
N VAL A 32 -1.66 22.57 -21.85
CA VAL A 32 -2.20 21.70 -20.80
C VAL A 32 -3.59 22.19 -20.42
N PHE A 33 -4.60 21.34 -20.59
CA PHE A 33 -5.92 21.55 -20.01
C PHE A 33 -5.84 21.30 -18.50
N VAL A 34 -6.36 22.22 -17.70
CA VAL A 34 -6.37 22.10 -16.24
C VAL A 34 -7.80 22.13 -15.72
N PHE A 35 -8.30 21.00 -15.22
CA PHE A 35 -9.68 20.88 -14.77
C PHE A 35 -9.99 21.82 -13.60
N LYS A 36 -9.04 21.99 -12.67
CA LYS A 36 -9.17 22.92 -11.55
C LYS A 36 -9.36 24.38 -12.01
N LYS A 37 -8.75 24.75 -13.14
CA LYS A 37 -8.94 26.08 -13.75
C LYS A 37 -10.35 26.22 -14.29
N LEU A 38 -10.87 25.20 -14.98
CA LEU A 38 -12.26 25.19 -15.45
C LEU A 38 -13.25 25.31 -14.29
N VAL A 39 -13.06 24.54 -13.21
CA VAL A 39 -13.90 24.63 -12.00
C VAL A 39 -13.90 26.06 -11.44
N LYS A 40 -12.73 26.71 -11.38
CA LYS A 40 -12.62 28.10 -10.93
C LYS A 40 -13.36 29.06 -11.87
N LEU A 41 -13.17 28.93 -13.19
CA LEU A 41 -13.84 29.78 -14.19
C LEU A 41 -15.37 29.67 -14.12
N VAL A 42 -15.90 28.45 -13.96
CA VAL A 42 -17.35 28.20 -13.81
C VAL A 42 -17.89 28.83 -12.54
N LYS A 43 -17.16 28.72 -11.42
CA LYS A 43 -17.53 29.35 -10.14
C LYS A 43 -17.51 30.88 -10.23
N ASP A 44 -16.44 31.44 -10.79
CA ASP A 44 -16.26 32.89 -10.91
C ASP A 44 -17.32 33.51 -11.86
N ALA A 45 -17.77 32.76 -12.86
CA ALA A 45 -18.84 33.15 -13.77
C ALA A 45 -20.26 32.87 -13.22
N GLY A 46 -20.39 32.17 -12.09
CA GLY A 46 -21.69 31.84 -11.49
C GLY A 46 -22.55 30.88 -12.32
N LEU A 47 -21.93 30.02 -13.13
CA LEU A 47 -22.63 29.12 -14.06
C LEU A 47 -23.07 27.81 -13.40
N ASP A 48 -24.22 27.28 -13.84
CA ASP A 48 -24.77 25.99 -13.41
C ASP A 48 -24.42 24.90 -14.44
N ALA A 49 -23.64 23.91 -14.01
CA ALA A 49 -23.21 22.78 -14.86
C ALA A 49 -24.35 22.00 -15.53
N SER A 50 -25.56 22.07 -14.97
CA SER A 50 -26.73 21.38 -15.55
C SER A 50 -27.44 22.19 -16.63
N LYS A 51 -27.31 23.52 -16.59
CA LYS A 51 -28.08 24.45 -17.45
C LYS A 51 -27.23 25.11 -18.52
N ASP A 52 -25.96 25.39 -18.20
CA ASP A 52 -25.07 26.23 -19.01
C ASP A 52 -24.02 25.41 -19.77
N GLN A 53 -24.33 24.16 -20.12
CA GLN A 53 -23.35 23.20 -20.68
C GLN A 53 -22.61 23.76 -21.89
N ALA A 54 -23.30 24.40 -22.84
CA ALA A 54 -22.66 24.99 -24.02
C ALA A 54 -21.66 26.10 -23.67
N VAL A 55 -22.02 26.98 -22.74
CA VAL A 55 -21.16 28.09 -22.28
C VAL A 55 -19.94 27.55 -21.52
N ILE A 56 -20.12 26.46 -20.77
CA ILE A 56 -19.04 25.79 -20.04
C ILE A 56 -18.07 25.11 -21.01
N VAL A 57 -18.56 24.51 -22.10
CA VAL A 57 -17.71 23.97 -23.16
C VAL A 57 -16.88 25.09 -23.81
N ASP A 58 -17.47 26.26 -24.07
CA ASP A 58 -16.72 27.41 -24.59
C ASP A 58 -15.68 27.93 -23.58
N LEU A 59 -16.01 27.97 -22.29
CA LEU A 59 -15.09 28.31 -21.21
C LEU A 59 -13.94 27.30 -21.06
N SER A 60 -14.14 26.04 -21.45
CA SER A 60 -13.10 25.02 -21.43
C SER A 60 -11.89 25.41 -22.27
N ALA A 61 -12.07 26.21 -23.33
CA ALA A 61 -10.98 26.76 -24.13
C ALA A 61 -10.02 27.63 -23.30
N GLN A 62 -10.53 28.35 -22.29
CA GLN A 62 -9.73 29.19 -21.38
C GLN A 62 -9.03 28.38 -20.29
N ALA A 63 -9.42 27.13 -20.08
CA ALA A 63 -8.77 26.21 -19.14
C ALA A 63 -7.51 25.56 -19.73
N TRP A 64 -7.21 25.78 -21.02
CA TRP A 64 -5.95 25.41 -21.65
C TRP A 64 -4.88 26.47 -21.41
N VAL A 65 -3.80 26.06 -20.75
CA VAL A 65 -2.70 26.94 -20.33
C VAL A 65 -1.36 26.47 -20.85
N CYS A 66 -0.34 27.31 -20.75
CA CYS A 66 1.02 26.84 -21.00
C CYS A 66 1.48 25.89 -19.87
N PRO A 67 2.43 24.97 -20.15
CA PRO A 67 2.88 23.98 -19.17
C PRO A 67 3.44 24.60 -17.89
N ASP A 68 4.13 25.73 -18.01
CA ASP A 68 4.71 26.44 -16.87
C ASP A 68 3.62 27.01 -15.93
N GLU A 69 2.53 27.57 -16.48
CA GLU A 69 1.37 28.01 -15.70
C GLU A 69 0.68 26.81 -15.02
N ALA A 70 0.47 25.71 -15.75
CA ALA A 70 -0.15 24.49 -15.21
C ALA A 70 0.58 23.98 -13.96
N VAL A 71 1.91 23.90 -14.01
CA VAL A 71 2.70 23.40 -12.87
C VAL A 71 2.78 24.45 -11.75
N ARG A 72 3.14 25.70 -12.06
CA ARG A 72 3.44 26.71 -11.03
C ARG A 72 2.21 27.28 -10.34
N VAL A 73 1.17 27.57 -11.12
CA VAL A 73 -0.04 28.26 -10.63
C VAL A 73 -1.07 27.24 -10.18
N TRP A 74 -1.24 26.16 -10.94
CA TRP A 74 -2.30 25.18 -10.71
C TRP A 74 -1.83 23.91 -9.99
N GLY A 75 -0.52 23.72 -9.85
CA GLY A 75 0.06 22.58 -9.13
C GLY A 75 -0.11 21.25 -9.87
N VAL A 76 -0.21 21.28 -11.20
CA VAL A 76 -0.28 20.05 -12.01
C VAL A 76 1.06 19.33 -11.95
N LEU A 77 1.02 18.05 -11.56
CA LEU A 77 2.18 17.16 -11.56
C LEU A 77 1.84 15.93 -12.40
N PRO A 78 2.76 15.46 -13.26
CA PRO A 78 2.62 14.16 -13.91
C PRO A 78 2.43 13.05 -12.87
N ALA A 79 1.57 12.07 -13.15
CA ALA A 79 1.30 11.00 -12.19
C ALA A 79 2.58 10.26 -11.79
N GLY A 80 2.73 10.01 -10.49
CA GLY A 80 3.90 9.37 -9.91
C GLY A 80 5.06 10.33 -9.62
N TYR A 81 5.03 11.58 -10.09
CA TYR A 81 6.09 12.56 -9.85
C TYR A 81 5.79 13.49 -8.67
N GLU A 82 6.81 13.76 -7.88
CA GLU A 82 6.77 14.62 -6.70
C GLU A 82 8.00 15.54 -6.65
N LEU A 83 7.85 16.67 -5.95
CA LEU A 83 8.95 17.58 -5.65
C LEU A 83 9.43 17.34 -4.23
N GLN A 84 10.72 17.06 -4.07
CA GLN A 84 11.34 16.89 -2.75
C GLN A 84 12.42 17.95 -2.51
N GLU A 85 12.48 18.44 -1.29
CA GLU A 85 13.55 19.33 -0.83
C GLU A 85 14.76 18.49 -0.40
N LEU A 86 15.96 18.93 -0.79
CA LEU A 86 17.22 18.31 -0.39
C LEU A 86 17.66 18.91 0.95
N ASP A 87 17.43 18.17 2.04
CA ASP A 87 17.69 18.59 3.42
C ASP A 87 19.10 19.16 3.66
N SER A 88 20.09 18.74 2.87
CA SER A 88 21.50 19.09 3.08
C SER A 88 22.02 20.23 2.18
N GLN A 89 21.29 20.64 1.14
CA GLN A 89 21.83 21.54 0.11
C GLN A 89 20.95 22.74 -0.28
N ARG A 90 19.82 22.98 0.41
CA ARG A 90 18.81 23.99 -0.02
C ARG A 90 18.46 23.84 -1.51
N GLY A 91 18.43 22.60 -1.98
CA GLY A 91 18.14 22.24 -3.37
C GLY A 91 16.80 21.52 -3.47
N TRP A 92 16.38 21.26 -4.69
CA TRP A 92 15.16 20.54 -5.01
C TRP A 92 15.49 19.40 -5.96
N GLN A 93 14.76 18.28 -5.83
CA GLN A 93 14.82 17.14 -6.74
C GLN A 93 13.42 16.76 -7.19
N ILE A 94 13.35 16.12 -8.35
CA ILE A 94 12.12 15.51 -8.86
C ILE A 94 12.19 14.03 -8.56
N PHE A 95 11.25 13.54 -7.77
CA PHE A 95 11.13 12.14 -7.35
C PHE A 95 10.00 11.46 -8.12
N HIS A 96 10.19 10.19 -8.47
CA HIS A 96 9.20 9.31 -9.06
C HIS A 96 8.85 8.21 -8.05
N GLU A 97 7.75 8.41 -7.33
CA GLU A 97 7.33 7.56 -6.20
C GLU A 97 7.17 6.08 -6.59
N PRO A 98 6.51 5.73 -7.71
CA PRO A 98 6.27 4.33 -8.02
C PRO A 98 7.55 3.51 -8.21
N PHE A 99 8.58 4.14 -8.78
CA PHE A 99 9.88 3.49 -9.05
C PHE A 99 10.90 3.76 -7.94
N GLN A 100 10.55 4.59 -6.94
CA GLN A 100 11.47 5.11 -5.91
C GLN A 100 12.78 5.63 -6.49
N ALA A 101 12.66 6.45 -7.53
CA ALA A 101 13.78 6.96 -8.31
C ALA A 101 13.72 8.48 -8.40
N ILE A 102 14.85 9.11 -8.69
CA ILE A 102 14.91 10.55 -8.95
C ILE A 102 15.27 10.82 -10.39
N VAL A 103 14.85 11.98 -10.87
CA VAL A 103 15.43 12.58 -12.06
C VAL A 103 16.91 12.87 -11.76
N PRO A 104 17.85 12.48 -12.65
CA PRO A 104 19.31 12.61 -12.47
C PRO A 104 19.78 14.08 -12.60
N ARG A 105 19.14 14.99 -11.87
CA ARG A 105 19.40 16.42 -11.91
C ARG A 105 18.93 17.07 -10.61
N SER A 106 19.83 17.81 -9.98
CA SER A 106 19.50 18.68 -8.86
C SER A 106 19.08 20.07 -9.36
N PHE A 107 18.12 20.67 -8.69
CA PHE A 107 17.61 22.01 -9.00
C PHE A 107 17.92 22.97 -7.86
N PRO A 108 18.39 24.19 -8.14
CA PRO A 108 18.74 25.14 -7.09
C PRO A 108 17.52 25.75 -6.37
N THR A 109 16.33 25.71 -6.99
CA THR A 109 15.10 26.27 -6.43
C THR A 109 13.89 25.41 -6.79
N LYS A 110 12.82 25.52 -5.98
CA LYS A 110 11.52 24.89 -6.27
C LYS A 110 11.00 25.28 -7.65
N GLN A 111 11.19 26.55 -8.01
CA GLN A 111 10.80 27.11 -9.29
C GLN A 111 11.56 26.48 -10.47
N ALA A 112 12.85 26.19 -10.31
CA ALA A 112 13.62 25.49 -11.33
C ALA A 112 13.15 24.02 -11.45
N ALA A 113 12.86 23.35 -10.33
CA ALA A 113 12.32 21.99 -10.34
C ALA A 113 10.93 21.92 -10.99
N MET A 114 10.05 22.90 -10.72
CA MET A 114 8.76 23.05 -11.41
C MET A 114 8.92 23.24 -12.92
N GLY A 115 9.95 23.96 -13.37
CA GLY A 115 10.29 24.05 -14.79
C GLY A 115 10.69 22.70 -15.38
N GLY A 116 11.42 21.87 -14.63
CA GLY A 116 11.69 20.47 -15.00
C GLY A 116 10.43 19.62 -15.09
N ILE A 117 9.52 19.72 -14.11
CA ILE A 117 8.22 19.04 -14.15
C ILE A 117 7.41 19.46 -15.39
N ALA A 118 7.42 20.74 -15.77
CA ALA A 118 6.72 21.22 -16.96
C ALA A 118 7.28 20.59 -18.25
N GLN A 119 8.59 20.34 -18.32
CA GLN A 119 9.21 19.62 -19.43
C GLN A 119 8.76 18.15 -19.47
N ILE A 120 8.81 17.46 -18.31
CA ILE A 120 8.34 16.07 -18.17
C ILE A 120 6.87 15.94 -18.56
N LEU A 121 6.03 16.89 -18.14
CA LEU A 121 4.61 16.94 -18.48
C LEU A 121 4.37 17.00 -20.00
N MET A 122 5.28 17.63 -20.75
CA MET A 122 5.26 17.70 -22.21
C MET A 122 5.95 16.51 -22.90
N GLY A 123 6.36 15.49 -22.14
CA GLY A 123 7.07 14.32 -22.66
C GLY A 123 8.55 14.59 -23.00
N GLN A 124 9.11 15.71 -22.54
CA GLN A 124 10.52 16.01 -22.72
C GLN A 124 11.34 15.38 -21.59
N ALA A 125 12.43 14.73 -21.96
CA ALA A 125 13.37 14.16 -21.01
C ALA A 125 14.14 15.27 -20.26
N VAL A 126 14.23 15.15 -18.95
CA VAL A 126 14.96 16.07 -18.08
C VAL A 126 16.13 15.36 -17.42
N GLY A 127 17.31 15.95 -17.50
CA GLY A 127 18.53 15.33 -16.98
C GLY A 127 19.05 14.22 -17.90
N GLU A 128 20.27 13.78 -17.62
CA GLU A 128 20.99 12.79 -18.43
C GLU A 128 21.66 11.78 -17.52
N GLY A 129 21.80 10.55 -18.02
CA GLY A 129 22.32 9.42 -17.23
C GLY A 129 21.30 8.89 -16.24
N GLY A 130 21.27 7.59 -16.02
CA GLY A 130 20.28 6.95 -15.17
C GLY A 130 20.28 5.46 -15.43
N ASN A 131 19.95 4.67 -14.41
CA ASN A 131 19.85 3.22 -14.53
C ASN A 131 18.43 2.75 -14.86
N LEU A 132 17.47 3.69 -14.95
CA LEU A 132 16.07 3.44 -15.24
C LEU A 132 15.56 4.39 -16.33
N CYS A 133 14.52 3.94 -17.03
CA CYS A 133 13.78 4.75 -17.98
C CYS A 133 12.28 4.54 -17.73
N CYS A 134 11.55 5.64 -17.52
CA CYS A 134 10.09 5.63 -17.42
C CYS A 134 9.53 6.45 -18.58
N LEU A 135 8.93 5.78 -19.57
CA LEU A 135 8.32 6.44 -20.74
C LEU A 135 9.23 7.47 -21.44
N GLY A 136 10.54 7.16 -21.55
CA GLY A 136 11.54 8.05 -22.16
C GLY A 136 12.22 9.02 -21.19
N GLN A 137 11.73 9.17 -19.95
CA GLN A 137 12.38 9.97 -18.91
C GLN A 137 13.47 9.14 -18.20
N PRO A 138 14.75 9.56 -18.24
CA PRO A 138 15.82 8.91 -17.48
C PRO A 138 15.62 9.12 -15.97
N LEU A 139 15.83 8.06 -15.20
CA LEU A 139 15.70 8.04 -13.75
C LEU A 139 16.89 7.31 -13.10
N THR A 140 17.23 7.73 -11.88
CA THR A 140 18.23 7.10 -11.02
C THR A 140 17.55 6.56 -9.77
N ALA A 141 17.56 5.24 -9.58
CA ALA A 141 17.02 4.62 -8.37
C ALA A 141 17.77 5.10 -7.11
N GLN A 142 17.04 5.52 -6.06
CA GLN A 142 17.66 6.00 -4.82
C GLN A 142 17.98 4.89 -3.80
N ARG A 143 17.28 3.77 -3.89
CA ARG A 143 17.51 2.57 -3.06
C ARG A 143 18.12 1.46 -3.92
N SER A 144 18.63 0.39 -3.29
CA SER A 144 18.85 -0.89 -3.99
C SER A 144 17.60 -1.16 -4.81
N ALA A 145 17.77 -1.03 -6.12
CA ALA A 145 16.71 -0.60 -7.01
C ALA A 145 15.60 -1.67 -7.11
N LEU A 146 15.91 -2.87 -6.64
CA LEU A 146 15.01 -3.88 -6.13
C LEU A 146 15.47 -4.21 -4.69
N PRO A 147 14.60 -4.18 -3.66
CA PRO A 147 15.00 -4.56 -2.30
C PRO A 147 15.66 -5.95 -2.27
N GLU A 148 16.87 -6.03 -1.74
CA GLU A 148 17.60 -7.29 -1.65
C GLU A 148 16.91 -8.24 -0.66
N LEU A 149 16.84 -9.51 -1.04
CA LEU A 149 16.36 -10.54 -0.14
C LEU A 149 17.55 -11.08 0.65
N PRO A 150 17.48 -11.12 1.99
CA PRO A 150 18.43 -11.90 2.77
C PRO A 150 18.31 -13.38 2.39
N GLN A 151 19.32 -14.16 2.75
CA GLN A 151 19.26 -15.62 2.56
C GLN A 151 18.01 -16.18 3.24
N MET A 152 17.23 -16.95 2.49
CA MET A 152 16.03 -17.60 3.03
C MET A 152 16.43 -18.52 4.20
N PRO A 153 15.79 -18.38 5.37
CA PRO A 153 16.07 -19.25 6.51
C PRO A 153 15.81 -20.72 6.16
N GLU A 154 16.72 -21.60 6.56
CA GLU A 154 16.55 -23.04 6.41
C GLU A 154 15.49 -23.52 7.40
N LEU A 155 14.38 -24.05 6.88
CA LEU A 155 13.30 -24.61 7.69
C LEU A 155 13.17 -26.11 7.40
N PRO A 156 13.02 -26.96 8.44
CA PRO A 156 12.74 -28.38 8.24
C PRO A 156 11.47 -28.57 7.41
N GLN A 157 11.48 -29.56 6.52
CA GLN A 157 10.27 -29.92 5.79
C GLN A 157 9.23 -30.47 6.76
N LEU A 158 8.07 -29.82 6.79
CA LEU A 158 6.89 -30.28 7.52
C LEU A 158 5.94 -30.97 6.53
N GLU A 159 5.60 -32.22 6.81
CA GLU A 159 4.55 -32.97 6.10
C GLU A 159 3.16 -32.61 6.67
N ILE A 160 2.81 -31.32 6.58
CA ILE A 160 1.53 -30.78 7.04
C ILE A 160 0.96 -29.91 5.93
N THR A 161 -0.37 -29.94 5.78
CA THR A 161 -1.08 -29.04 4.87
C THR A 161 -0.99 -27.60 5.38
N PRO A 162 -0.46 -26.64 4.60
CA PRO A 162 -0.34 -25.26 5.05
C PRO A 162 -1.70 -24.60 5.27
N THR A 163 -1.81 -23.75 6.29
CA THR A 163 -2.86 -22.73 6.32
C THR A 163 -2.65 -21.75 5.16
N SER A 164 -3.71 -21.46 4.40
CA SER A 164 -3.65 -20.51 3.28
C SER A 164 -3.20 -19.12 3.77
N ARG A 165 -2.25 -18.50 3.06
CA ARG A 165 -1.83 -17.12 3.29
C ARG A 165 -2.03 -16.27 2.05
N SER A 166 -2.32 -14.98 2.25
CA SER A 166 -2.48 -14.04 1.14
C SER A 166 -1.12 -13.73 0.50
N ARG A 167 -1.10 -13.70 -0.83
CA ARG A 167 0.05 -13.24 -1.62
C ARG A 167 -0.10 -11.74 -1.93
N ILE A 168 1.00 -11.02 -2.06
CA ILE A 168 0.98 -9.63 -2.49
C ILE A 168 0.92 -9.59 -4.02
N LEU A 169 1.77 -10.36 -4.70
CA LEU A 169 1.77 -10.44 -6.16
C LEU A 169 0.69 -11.42 -6.68
N SER A 170 0.14 -11.11 -7.85
CA SER A 170 -0.78 -11.98 -8.59
C SER A 170 -0.11 -12.45 -9.88
N GLU A 171 -0.35 -13.69 -10.30
CA GLU A 171 0.34 -14.32 -11.45
C GLU A 171 0.14 -13.57 -12.77
N ASP A 172 -1.01 -12.92 -12.93
CA ASP A 172 -1.43 -12.13 -14.09
C ASP A 172 -0.96 -10.67 -14.04
N GLY A 173 -0.27 -10.25 -12.97
CA GLY A 173 0.06 -8.86 -12.71
C GLY A 173 1.26 -8.31 -13.50
N TRP A 174 2.02 -9.13 -14.22
CA TRP A 174 3.26 -8.68 -14.87
C TRP A 174 3.00 -7.85 -16.13
N LEU A 175 3.76 -6.75 -16.26
CA LEU A 175 3.77 -5.87 -17.42
C LEU A 175 5.21 -5.46 -17.78
N PRO A 176 5.53 -5.39 -19.09
CA PRO A 176 6.81 -4.86 -19.53
C PRO A 176 6.88 -3.34 -19.32
N GLY A 177 8.09 -2.80 -19.17
CA GLY A 177 8.33 -1.35 -19.12
C GLY A 177 9.16 -0.87 -17.93
N HIS A 178 9.47 -1.72 -16.96
CA HIS A 178 10.40 -1.42 -15.89
C HIS A 178 11.73 -2.16 -16.10
N ALA A 179 12.82 -1.42 -16.28
CA ALA A 179 14.11 -2.00 -16.72
C ALA A 179 14.70 -3.05 -15.74
N MET A 180 14.29 -3.05 -14.48
CA MET A 180 14.80 -3.99 -13.45
C MET A 180 13.78 -5.05 -13.03
N ILE A 181 12.51 -4.92 -13.44
CA ILE A 181 11.47 -5.91 -13.12
C ILE A 181 11.19 -6.66 -14.43
N GLU A 182 12.18 -7.44 -14.83
CA GLU A 182 12.00 -8.42 -15.89
C GLU A 182 10.99 -9.49 -15.44
N ARG A 183 10.44 -10.21 -16.42
CA ARG A 183 9.49 -11.30 -16.15
C ARG A 183 10.10 -12.35 -15.23
N SER A 184 11.38 -12.67 -15.42
CA SER A 184 12.16 -13.57 -14.58
C SER A 184 12.22 -13.11 -13.11
N THR A 185 12.54 -11.83 -12.87
CA THR A 185 12.58 -11.23 -11.54
C THR A 185 11.21 -11.26 -10.84
N PHE A 186 10.15 -11.03 -11.61
CA PHE A 186 8.78 -11.10 -11.12
C PHE A 186 8.37 -12.53 -10.74
N GLU A 187 8.58 -13.48 -11.65
CA GLU A 187 8.27 -14.90 -11.44
C GLU A 187 9.09 -15.49 -10.29
N GLU A 188 10.36 -15.09 -10.16
CA GLU A 188 11.21 -15.46 -9.02
C GLU A 188 10.61 -14.95 -7.69
N CYS A 189 10.23 -13.67 -7.62
CA CYS A 189 9.65 -13.11 -6.40
C CYS A 189 8.32 -13.78 -6.04
N LEU A 190 7.49 -14.08 -7.04
CA LEU A 190 6.21 -14.78 -6.86
C LEU A 190 6.42 -16.19 -6.32
N ARG A 191 7.39 -16.93 -6.86
CA ARG A 191 7.76 -18.27 -6.38
C ARG A 191 8.28 -18.22 -4.94
N ILE A 192 9.07 -17.20 -4.58
CA ILE A 192 9.58 -17.03 -3.22
C ILE A 192 8.43 -16.66 -2.26
N GLU A 193 7.50 -15.78 -2.64
CA GLU A 193 6.30 -15.48 -1.85
C GLU A 193 5.45 -16.72 -1.59
N GLU A 194 5.22 -17.53 -2.61
CA GLU A 194 4.46 -18.78 -2.49
C GLU A 194 5.18 -19.78 -1.57
N GLN A 195 6.46 -20.05 -1.83
CA GLN A 195 7.25 -20.97 -1.02
C GLN A 195 7.33 -20.53 0.45
N TRP A 196 7.54 -19.24 0.69
CA TRP A 196 7.60 -18.69 2.04
C TRP A 196 6.24 -18.69 2.74
N GLY A 197 5.17 -18.33 2.00
CA GLY A 197 3.80 -18.42 2.48
C GLY A 197 3.43 -19.83 2.92
N ASP A 198 3.79 -20.84 2.13
CA ASP A 198 3.61 -22.25 2.47
C ASP A 198 4.39 -22.65 3.72
N HIS A 199 5.65 -22.24 3.85
CA HIS A 199 6.44 -22.52 5.05
C HIS A 199 5.79 -21.95 6.31
N LEU A 200 5.37 -20.68 6.27
CA LEU A 200 4.71 -20.04 7.41
C LEU A 200 3.32 -20.65 7.69
N GLY A 201 2.59 -21.04 6.64
CA GLY A 201 1.31 -21.75 6.76
C GLY A 201 1.47 -23.13 7.40
N LYS A 202 2.55 -23.86 7.10
CA LYS A 202 2.87 -25.14 7.75
C LYS A 202 3.27 -24.97 9.20
N ILE A 203 4.02 -23.92 9.51
CA ILE A 203 4.40 -23.57 10.88
C ILE A 203 3.16 -23.28 11.72
N ASP A 204 2.25 -22.44 11.19
CA ASP A 204 0.97 -22.15 11.82
C ASP A 204 0.15 -23.43 12.08
N ALA A 205 -0.06 -24.24 11.06
CA ALA A 205 -0.78 -25.52 11.20
C ALA A 205 -0.11 -26.47 12.22
N TYR A 206 1.23 -26.51 12.27
CA TYR A 206 1.97 -27.30 13.26
C TYR A 206 1.72 -26.79 14.68
N VAL A 207 1.84 -25.48 14.90
CA VAL A 207 1.64 -24.88 16.23
C VAL A 207 0.21 -25.10 16.72
N GLN A 208 -0.78 -24.90 15.85
CA GLN A 208 -2.19 -25.14 16.19
C GLN A 208 -2.44 -26.62 16.55
N LYS A 209 -1.84 -27.56 15.82
CA LYS A 209 -1.95 -28.99 16.11
C LYS A 209 -1.33 -29.38 17.46
N HIS A 210 -0.28 -28.68 17.88
CA HIS A 210 0.51 -28.96 19.09
C HIS A 210 0.30 -27.90 20.18
N LEU A 211 -0.87 -27.25 20.18
CA LEU A 211 -1.16 -26.13 21.07
C LEU A 211 -1.18 -26.53 22.54
N GLU A 212 -1.67 -27.73 22.88
CA GLU A 212 -1.67 -28.23 24.27
C GLU A 212 -0.25 -28.53 24.77
N ASP A 213 0.61 -29.08 23.91
CA ASP A 213 2.03 -29.26 24.23
C ASP A 213 2.71 -27.90 24.46
N LEU A 214 2.37 -26.91 23.63
CA LEU A 214 2.87 -25.54 23.77
C LEU A 214 2.43 -24.90 25.09
N LYS A 215 1.16 -25.03 25.46
CA LYS A 215 0.62 -24.55 26.75
C LYS A 215 1.39 -25.14 27.93
N GLY A 216 1.68 -26.45 27.88
CA GLY A 216 2.53 -27.13 28.85
C GLY A 216 3.96 -26.58 28.88
N LEU A 217 4.57 -26.30 27.72
CA LEU A 217 5.90 -25.69 27.65
C LEU A 217 5.91 -24.28 28.24
N ILE A 218 4.95 -23.43 27.88
CA ILE A 218 4.78 -22.04 28.35
C ILE A 218 4.68 -22.02 29.88
N SER A 219 3.80 -22.86 30.45
CA SER A 219 3.58 -22.93 31.91
C SER A 219 4.87 -23.20 32.70
N ASN A 220 5.82 -23.91 32.09
CA ASN A 220 7.10 -24.27 32.69
C ASN A 220 8.27 -23.34 32.30
N GLN A 221 8.03 -22.23 31.59
CA GLN A 221 9.10 -21.32 31.17
C GLN A 221 9.44 -20.27 32.25
N PRO A 222 10.69 -20.25 32.78
CA PRO A 222 11.12 -19.23 33.74
C PRO A 222 11.21 -17.83 33.14
N ALA A 223 11.40 -17.70 31.83
CA ALA A 223 11.51 -16.40 31.15
C ALA A 223 10.20 -15.58 31.22
N LEU A 224 9.05 -16.27 31.38
CA LEU A 224 7.75 -15.64 31.58
C LEU A 224 7.54 -15.17 33.03
N ALA A 225 8.39 -15.57 33.98
CA ALA A 225 8.12 -15.39 35.40
C ALA A 225 8.24 -13.94 35.88
N HIS A 226 9.08 -13.11 35.26
CA HIS A 226 9.24 -11.71 35.68
C HIS A 226 9.69 -10.79 34.53
N PRO A 227 8.89 -10.58 33.48
CA PRO A 227 9.16 -9.52 32.53
C PRO A 227 9.16 -8.17 33.27
N PRO A 228 10.20 -7.33 33.12
CA PRO A 228 10.24 -6.03 33.77
C PRO A 228 9.10 -5.16 33.23
N PHE A 229 8.25 -4.66 34.13
CA PHE A 229 7.09 -3.83 33.75
C PHE A 229 6.88 -2.70 34.77
N PRO A 230 6.95 -1.42 34.35
CA PRO A 230 7.00 -0.29 35.29
C PRO A 230 5.63 0.24 35.71
N TYR A 231 4.54 -0.24 35.11
CA TYR A 231 3.19 0.28 35.37
C TYR A 231 2.47 -0.56 36.43
N MET A 232 1.74 0.13 37.30
CA MET A 232 0.85 -0.48 38.29
C MET A 232 -0.59 -0.38 37.78
N LEU A 233 -1.40 -1.35 38.18
CA LEU A 233 -2.83 -1.39 37.85
C LEU A 233 -3.63 -0.48 38.77
N ASP A 234 -4.65 0.16 38.19
CA ASP A 234 -5.70 0.81 38.96
C ASP A 234 -6.62 -0.23 39.63
N PRO A 235 -7.39 0.13 40.68
CA PRO A 235 -8.24 -0.82 41.40
C PRO A 235 -9.25 -1.57 40.51
N ASP A 236 -9.85 -0.89 39.54
CA ASP A 236 -10.81 -1.48 38.60
C ASP A 236 -10.11 -2.46 37.64
N GLU A 237 -8.88 -2.15 37.22
CA GLU A 237 -8.06 -3.02 36.35
C GLU A 237 -7.56 -4.27 37.08
N CYS A 238 -7.45 -4.21 38.42
CA CYS A 238 -7.02 -5.37 39.20
C CYS A 238 -8.05 -6.50 39.18
N ASP A 239 -9.35 -6.18 39.10
CA ASP A 239 -10.42 -7.17 39.00
C ASP A 239 -10.43 -7.81 37.61
N GLU A 240 -10.28 -7.00 36.55
CA GLU A 240 -10.22 -7.48 35.16
C GLU A 240 -8.93 -8.28 34.87
N ALA A 241 -7.80 -7.88 35.46
CA ALA A 241 -6.54 -8.63 35.37
C ALA A 241 -6.65 -10.01 36.04
N ARG A 242 -7.35 -10.11 37.18
CA ARG A 242 -7.62 -11.41 37.83
C ARG A 242 -8.51 -12.32 36.98
N GLU A 243 -9.46 -11.76 36.24
CA GLU A 243 -10.25 -12.52 35.26
C GLU A 243 -9.36 -13.06 34.13
N LEU A 244 -8.43 -12.25 33.61
CA LEU A 244 -7.46 -12.71 32.61
C LEU A 244 -6.53 -13.81 33.14
N GLU A 245 -6.05 -13.72 34.37
CA GLU A 245 -5.22 -14.78 34.98
C GLU A 245 -5.95 -16.12 35.03
N ALA A 246 -7.26 -16.09 35.33
CA ALA A 246 -8.09 -17.30 35.30
C ALA A 246 -8.29 -17.85 33.89
N LEU A 247 -8.32 -16.99 32.86
CA LEU A 247 -8.46 -17.39 31.46
C LEU A 247 -7.15 -17.92 30.85
N TYR A 248 -6.00 -17.52 31.37
CA TYR A 248 -4.66 -17.92 30.89
C TYR A 248 -3.80 -18.50 32.02
N PRO A 249 -4.18 -19.66 32.60
CA PRO A 249 -3.41 -20.30 33.66
C PRO A 249 -1.97 -20.63 33.25
N GLU A 250 -1.71 -20.77 31.95
CA GLU A 250 -0.38 -21.01 31.39
C GLU A 250 0.57 -19.83 31.60
N LEU A 251 0.03 -18.62 31.82
CA LEU A 251 0.75 -17.40 32.08
C LEU A 251 0.74 -17.02 33.56
N SER A 252 0.42 -17.94 34.48
CA SER A 252 0.33 -17.68 35.93
C SER A 252 1.61 -17.11 36.55
N ASN A 253 2.75 -17.34 35.90
CA ASN A 253 4.03 -16.82 36.35
C ASN A 253 4.24 -15.36 35.92
N THR A 254 3.45 -14.81 34.99
CA THR A 254 3.57 -13.41 34.55
C THR A 254 2.93 -12.44 35.54
N PRO A 255 3.49 -11.23 35.75
CA PRO A 255 2.85 -10.20 36.56
C PRO A 255 1.48 -9.77 35.99
N SER A 256 0.46 -9.64 36.84
CA SER A 256 -0.91 -9.24 36.45
C SER A 256 -0.95 -7.95 35.63
N ALA A 257 -0.13 -6.97 36.01
CA ALA A 257 -0.01 -5.70 35.29
C ALA A 257 0.49 -5.92 33.86
N TRP A 258 1.55 -6.73 33.69
CA TRP A 258 2.09 -7.04 32.38
C TRP A 258 1.03 -7.74 31.49
N LEU A 259 0.32 -8.71 32.06
CA LEU A 259 -0.74 -9.45 31.38
C LEU A 259 -1.85 -8.53 30.89
N TRP A 260 -2.36 -7.66 31.77
CA TRP A 260 -3.42 -6.70 31.46
C TRP A 260 -3.06 -5.76 30.32
N HIS A 261 -1.91 -5.09 30.41
CA HIS A 261 -1.51 -4.09 29.42
C HIS A 261 -1.26 -4.70 28.04
N HIS A 262 -0.59 -5.85 27.97
CA HIS A 262 -0.34 -6.50 26.68
C HIS A 262 -1.57 -7.21 26.12
N TYR A 263 -2.51 -7.63 26.96
CA TYR A 263 -3.83 -8.06 26.49
C TYR A 263 -4.61 -6.89 25.88
N GLY A 264 -4.51 -5.70 26.47
CA GLY A 264 -5.04 -4.47 25.88
C GLY A 264 -4.42 -4.15 24.51
N ASP A 265 -3.10 -4.25 24.37
CA ASP A 265 -2.41 -4.11 23.09
C ASP A 265 -2.93 -5.11 22.04
N PHE A 266 -3.10 -6.37 22.45
CA PHE A 266 -3.63 -7.43 21.60
C PHE A 266 -5.08 -7.14 21.18
N CYS A 267 -5.92 -6.63 22.07
CA CYS A 267 -7.28 -6.21 21.69
C CYS A 267 -7.27 -5.12 20.61
N GLN A 268 -6.30 -4.19 20.67
CA GLN A 268 -6.14 -3.16 19.63
C GLN A 268 -5.74 -3.74 18.28
N THR A 269 -4.89 -4.78 18.24
CA THR A 269 -4.53 -5.44 16.96
C THR A 269 -5.73 -6.12 16.30
N LEU A 270 -6.70 -6.56 17.11
CA LEU A 270 -7.99 -7.10 16.64
C LEU A 270 -9.01 -6.00 16.27
N GLY A 271 -8.68 -4.73 16.49
CA GLY A 271 -9.55 -3.59 16.17
C GLY A 271 -10.58 -3.24 17.25
N PHE A 272 -10.49 -3.83 18.45
CA PHE A 272 -11.34 -3.44 19.57
C PHE A 272 -10.92 -2.07 20.13
N ARG A 273 -11.90 -1.19 20.35
CA ARG A 273 -11.69 0.14 20.94
C ARG A 273 -11.59 0.13 22.47
N ARG A 274 -11.94 -0.98 23.10
CA ARG A 274 -11.90 -1.23 24.54
C ARG A 274 -11.47 -2.66 24.77
N VAL A 275 -10.88 -2.93 25.94
CA VAL A 275 -10.52 -4.29 26.32
C VAL A 275 -11.80 -5.12 26.47
N VAL A 276 -11.82 -6.31 25.85
CA VAL A 276 -12.87 -7.29 26.01
C VAL A 276 -12.21 -8.56 26.50
N VAL A 277 -12.44 -8.89 27.77
CA VAL A 277 -11.83 -10.04 28.44
C VAL A 277 -12.48 -11.32 27.89
N MET A 278 -11.71 -12.09 27.11
CA MET A 278 -12.12 -13.38 26.57
C MET A 278 -10.90 -14.25 26.28
N ARG A 279 -11.07 -15.57 26.28
CA ARG A 279 -9.98 -16.46 25.89
C ARG A 279 -9.82 -16.48 24.37
N ASP A 280 -8.60 -16.20 23.91
CA ASP A 280 -8.14 -16.35 22.55
C ASP A 280 -6.71 -16.89 22.59
N ASP A 281 -6.51 -18.12 22.12
CA ASP A 281 -5.20 -18.78 22.19
C ASP A 281 -4.12 -18.05 21.34
N ARG A 282 -4.51 -17.16 20.42
CA ARG A 282 -3.55 -16.27 19.71
C ARG A 282 -2.86 -15.29 20.65
N PHE A 283 -3.49 -14.94 21.77
CA PHE A 283 -2.85 -14.12 22.78
C PHE A 283 -1.63 -14.79 23.41
N LEU A 284 -1.61 -16.13 23.53
CA LEU A 284 -0.43 -16.85 24.01
C LEU A 284 0.77 -16.65 23.08
N LEU A 285 0.53 -16.67 21.76
CA LEU A 285 1.57 -16.40 20.77
C LEU A 285 2.01 -14.93 20.85
N PHE A 286 1.07 -14.00 20.95
CA PHE A 286 1.36 -12.59 21.15
C PHE A 286 2.25 -12.35 22.39
N ALA A 287 1.89 -12.95 23.53
CA ALA A 287 2.60 -12.83 24.79
C ALA A 287 4.03 -13.38 24.71
N LEU A 288 4.23 -14.54 24.06
CA LEU A 288 5.56 -15.11 23.83
C LEU A 288 6.49 -14.13 23.11
N SER A 289 5.99 -13.41 22.11
CA SER A 289 6.80 -12.42 21.39
C SER A 289 7.19 -11.24 22.28
N LYS A 290 6.27 -10.76 23.14
CA LYS A 290 6.49 -9.59 24.01
C LYS A 290 7.45 -9.87 25.15
N VAL A 291 7.52 -11.12 25.59
CA VAL A 291 8.50 -11.55 26.61
C VAL A 291 9.90 -11.62 26.02
N GLU A 292 10.05 -12.12 24.80
CA GLU A 292 11.35 -12.17 24.11
C GLU A 292 11.81 -10.81 23.58
N ASP A 293 10.87 -9.93 23.19
CA ASP A 293 11.15 -8.58 22.72
C ASP A 293 9.97 -7.63 23.00
N SER A 294 10.06 -6.89 24.12
CA SER A 294 9.03 -5.92 24.51
C SER A 294 8.90 -4.75 23.52
N SER A 295 9.93 -4.49 22.72
CA SER A 295 9.94 -3.44 21.69
C SER A 295 9.29 -3.88 20.36
N CYS A 296 8.97 -5.17 20.22
CA CYS A 296 8.29 -5.68 19.04
C CYS A 296 6.96 -4.95 18.83
N GLY A 297 6.74 -4.39 17.64
CA GLY A 297 5.47 -3.74 17.30
C GLY A 297 4.28 -4.71 17.42
N HIS A 298 3.14 -4.22 17.94
CA HIS A 298 1.98 -5.06 18.27
C HIS A 298 1.46 -5.86 17.06
N TYR A 299 1.48 -5.28 15.85
CA TYR A 299 1.04 -5.97 14.61
C TYR A 299 1.98 -7.09 14.13
N ALA A 300 3.22 -7.16 14.62
CA ALA A 300 4.17 -8.21 14.26
C ALA A 300 4.29 -9.31 15.34
N ALA A 301 3.77 -9.04 16.53
CA ALA A 301 3.90 -9.87 17.72
C ALA A 301 3.36 -11.30 17.50
N GLU A 302 2.19 -11.44 16.88
CA GLU A 302 1.60 -12.76 16.63
C GLU A 302 2.44 -13.62 15.67
N GLU A 303 2.94 -13.06 14.57
CA GLU A 303 3.77 -13.79 13.59
C GLU A 303 5.11 -14.26 14.21
N ILE A 304 5.75 -13.37 14.98
CA ILE A 304 6.98 -13.69 15.69
C ILE A 304 6.71 -14.74 16.77
N GLY A 305 5.64 -14.55 17.53
CA GLY A 305 5.19 -15.47 18.57
C GLY A 305 4.92 -16.88 18.06
N ASN A 306 4.24 -16.99 16.92
CA ASN A 306 4.00 -18.26 16.25
C ASN A 306 5.31 -18.96 15.85
N SER A 307 6.29 -18.20 15.34
CA SER A 307 7.60 -18.73 14.99
C SER A 307 8.38 -19.18 16.23
N ILE A 308 8.32 -18.41 17.33
CA ILE A 308 8.92 -18.79 18.63
C ILE A 308 8.30 -20.10 19.13
N ALA A 309 6.96 -20.19 19.15
CA ALA A 309 6.22 -21.37 19.56
C ALA A 309 6.63 -22.61 18.78
N TYR A 310 6.76 -22.49 17.46
CA TYR A 310 7.25 -23.57 16.60
C TYR A 310 8.63 -24.08 17.01
N PHE A 311 9.60 -23.18 17.18
CA PHE A 311 10.96 -23.60 17.58
C PHE A 311 11.00 -24.18 18.99
N MET A 312 10.20 -23.66 19.92
CA MET A 312 10.05 -24.24 21.26
C MET A 312 9.48 -25.66 21.21
N LEU A 313 8.45 -25.90 20.39
CA LEU A 313 7.89 -27.24 20.17
C LEU A 313 8.87 -28.20 19.48
N LYS A 314 9.85 -27.67 18.76
CA LYS A 314 10.99 -28.44 18.22
C LYS A 314 12.13 -28.63 19.21
N GLY A 315 11.97 -28.17 20.46
CA GLY A 315 12.93 -28.37 21.55
C GLY A 315 14.00 -27.28 21.65
N LEU A 316 13.88 -26.17 20.92
CA LEU A 316 14.81 -25.05 21.10
C LEU A 316 14.47 -24.27 22.39
N PRO A 317 15.49 -23.79 23.12
CA PRO A 317 15.26 -22.92 24.27
C PRO A 317 14.73 -21.55 23.83
N PRO A 318 13.92 -20.84 24.66
CA PRO A 318 13.20 -19.62 24.27
C PRO A 318 14.07 -18.54 23.61
N LYS A 319 15.25 -18.23 24.19
CA LYS A 319 16.16 -17.20 23.63
C LYS A 319 16.66 -17.53 22.21
N LEU A 320 16.92 -18.80 21.93
CA LEU A 320 17.33 -19.24 20.59
C LEU A 320 16.13 -19.26 19.64
N ALA A 321 14.96 -19.71 20.11
CA ALA A 321 13.71 -19.62 19.36
C ALA A 321 13.38 -18.17 18.96
N GLY A 322 13.52 -17.21 19.89
CA GLY A 322 13.36 -15.78 19.64
C GLY A 322 14.34 -15.23 18.60
N THR A 323 15.60 -15.67 18.64
CA THR A 323 16.59 -15.27 17.63
C THR A 323 16.26 -15.80 16.24
N GLN A 324 15.86 -17.07 16.13
CA GLN A 324 15.43 -17.66 14.85
C GLN A 324 14.15 -16.99 14.31
N ALA A 325 13.18 -16.72 15.18
CA ALA A 325 11.95 -16.01 14.82
C ALA A 325 12.24 -14.59 14.29
N ARG A 326 13.21 -13.87 14.86
CA ARG A 326 13.64 -12.56 14.34
C ARG A 326 14.28 -12.67 12.97
N THR A 327 15.10 -13.69 12.71
CA THR A 327 15.66 -13.93 11.37
C THR A 327 14.56 -14.22 10.35
N MET A 328 13.57 -15.06 10.71
CA MET A 328 12.40 -15.30 9.86
C MET A 328 11.62 -14.02 9.58
N ARG A 329 11.39 -13.21 10.61
CA ARG A 329 10.69 -11.92 10.47
C ARG A 329 11.44 -10.95 9.57
N ALA A 330 12.77 -10.87 9.69
CA ALA A 330 13.59 -10.02 8.83
C ALA A 330 13.45 -10.42 7.35
N PHE A 331 13.43 -11.74 7.06
CA PHE A 331 13.15 -12.24 5.71
C PHE A 331 11.72 -11.90 5.25
N SER A 332 10.70 -12.13 6.10
CA SER A 332 9.30 -11.74 5.78
C SER A 332 9.17 -10.26 5.44
N ILE A 333 9.84 -9.38 6.18
CA ILE A 333 9.83 -7.92 5.93
C ILE A 333 10.50 -7.61 4.59
N ALA A 334 11.70 -8.13 4.35
CA ALA A 334 12.42 -7.88 3.10
C ALA A 334 11.65 -8.38 1.87
N LEU A 335 11.01 -9.56 1.97
CA LEU A 335 10.16 -10.10 0.92
C LEU A 335 8.92 -9.26 0.68
N LYS A 336 8.25 -8.81 1.75
CA LYS A 336 7.12 -7.90 1.65
C LYS A 336 7.53 -6.58 0.98
N ASP A 337 8.65 -6.00 1.36
CA ASP A 337 9.14 -4.74 0.78
C ASP A 337 9.46 -4.91 -0.71
N ARG A 338 10.10 -6.02 -1.10
CA ARG A 338 10.38 -6.36 -2.50
C ARG A 338 9.08 -6.55 -3.30
N ALA A 339 8.13 -7.33 -2.78
CA ALA A 339 6.86 -7.60 -3.45
C ALA A 339 6.00 -6.32 -3.58
N GLN A 340 5.96 -5.47 -2.55
CA GLN A 340 5.26 -4.18 -2.60
C GLN A 340 5.90 -3.22 -3.59
N TYR A 341 7.24 -3.18 -3.67
CA TYR A 341 7.95 -2.39 -4.67
C TYR A 341 7.55 -2.84 -6.09
N ILE A 342 7.62 -4.14 -6.37
CA ILE A 342 7.24 -4.73 -7.66
C ILE A 342 5.77 -4.40 -7.99
N GLN A 343 4.86 -4.66 -7.06
CA GLN A 343 3.43 -4.42 -7.25
C GLN A 343 3.13 -2.96 -7.57
N ARG A 344 3.75 -2.02 -6.84
CA ARG A 344 3.55 -0.59 -7.07
C ARG A 344 4.03 -0.16 -8.46
N ALA A 345 5.23 -0.59 -8.86
CA ALA A 345 5.78 -0.28 -10.18
C ALA A 345 4.88 -0.83 -11.31
N LEU A 346 4.41 -2.07 -11.18
CA LEU A 346 3.53 -2.70 -12.17
C LEU A 346 2.13 -2.06 -12.22
N ARG A 347 1.55 -1.69 -11.07
CA ARG A 347 0.28 -0.94 -11.03
C ARG A 347 0.39 0.42 -11.72
N TYR A 348 1.51 1.09 -11.53
CA TYR A 348 1.78 2.34 -12.25
C TYR A 348 1.84 2.12 -13.76
N LEU A 349 2.60 1.12 -14.22
CA LEU A 349 2.68 0.78 -15.64
C LEU A 349 1.32 0.38 -16.24
N ALA A 350 0.50 -0.36 -15.49
CA ALA A 350 -0.87 -0.69 -15.90
C ALA A 350 -1.70 0.58 -16.10
N ALA A 351 -1.66 1.49 -15.13
CA ALA A 351 -2.40 2.75 -15.20
C ALA A 351 -1.92 3.66 -16.34
N GLU A 352 -0.61 3.71 -16.63
CA GLU A 352 -0.07 4.45 -17.78
C GLU A 352 -0.47 3.83 -19.12
N ARG A 353 -0.42 2.50 -19.24
CA ARG A 353 -0.90 1.78 -20.43
C ARG A 353 -2.38 2.08 -20.68
N ASP A 354 -3.20 2.04 -19.63
CA ASP A 354 -4.63 2.32 -19.73
C ASP A 354 -4.90 3.77 -20.13
N ARG A 355 -4.10 4.73 -19.61
CA ARG A 355 -4.17 6.14 -20.04
C ARG A 355 -3.78 6.32 -21.49
N PHE A 356 -2.73 5.66 -21.95
CA PHE A 356 -2.29 5.71 -23.34
C PHE A 356 -3.34 5.11 -24.30
N LEU A 357 -3.93 3.96 -23.95
CA LEU A 357 -5.00 3.36 -24.73
C LEU A 357 -6.25 4.25 -24.76
N SER A 358 -6.56 4.90 -23.64
CA SER A 358 -7.67 5.86 -23.55
C SER A 358 -7.43 7.11 -24.40
N SER A 359 -6.21 7.64 -24.45
CA SER A 359 -5.88 8.81 -25.28
C SER A 359 -5.92 8.49 -26.78
N GLN A 360 -5.46 7.31 -27.20
CA GLN A 360 -5.63 6.84 -28.58
C GLN A 360 -7.11 6.68 -28.97
N ALA A 361 -7.93 6.12 -28.09
CA ALA A 361 -9.36 5.97 -28.34
C ALA A 361 -10.07 7.32 -28.55
N MET A 362 -9.72 8.34 -27.75
CA MET A 362 -10.21 9.71 -27.94
C MET A 362 -9.78 10.32 -29.28
N GLY A 363 -8.52 10.13 -29.69
CA GLY A 363 -8.02 10.62 -30.98
C GLY A 363 -8.70 9.99 -32.19
N LEU A 364 -9.29 8.80 -32.03
CA LEU A 364 -10.04 8.09 -33.07
C LEU A 364 -11.57 8.31 -32.99
N GLY A 365 -12.04 9.23 -32.14
CA GLY A 365 -13.46 9.55 -31.99
C GLY A 365 -14.29 8.40 -31.38
N ARG A 366 -13.65 7.46 -30.67
CA ARG A 366 -14.35 6.35 -30.01
C ARG A 366 -14.61 6.70 -28.54
N PRO A 367 -15.80 6.38 -27.99
CA PRO A 367 -16.07 6.61 -26.58
C PRO A 367 -15.10 5.81 -25.72
N VAL A 368 -14.46 6.49 -24.75
CA VAL A 368 -13.54 5.89 -23.78
C VAL A 368 -14.36 5.02 -22.83
N LEU A 369 -14.53 3.76 -23.21
CA LEU A 369 -14.87 2.70 -22.27
C LEU A 369 -13.56 2.30 -21.59
N LYS A 370 -13.56 2.25 -20.25
CA LYS A 370 -12.53 1.54 -19.48
C LYS A 370 -12.47 0.11 -20.02
N ALA A 371 -11.57 -0.15 -20.97
CA ALA A 371 -11.37 -1.47 -21.52
C ALA A 371 -10.52 -2.28 -20.53
N GLY A 372 -11.11 -3.30 -19.91
CA GLY A 372 -10.36 -4.38 -19.24
C GLY A 372 -10.32 -4.40 -17.72
N GLY A 373 -11.04 -3.53 -17.00
CA GLY A 373 -11.17 -3.68 -15.54
C GLY A 373 -12.20 -4.76 -15.17
N PRO A 374 -11.92 -5.67 -14.21
CA PRO A 374 -12.94 -6.58 -13.71
C PRO A 374 -14.09 -5.78 -13.07
N ILE A 375 -15.34 -6.14 -13.41
CA ILE A 375 -16.55 -5.59 -12.78
C ILE A 375 -16.58 -6.12 -11.35
N THR A 376 -16.18 -5.30 -10.38
CA THR A 376 -16.09 -5.71 -8.97
C THR A 376 -17.21 -5.14 -8.10
N THR A 377 -18.01 -4.20 -8.63
CA THR A 377 -19.12 -3.60 -7.87
C THR A 377 -20.44 -3.60 -8.64
N LEU A 378 -21.56 -3.71 -7.90
CA LEU A 378 -22.92 -3.59 -8.45
C LEU A 378 -23.13 -2.22 -9.13
N GLN A 379 -22.37 -1.20 -8.72
CA GLN A 379 -22.41 0.16 -9.24
C GLN A 379 -21.79 0.27 -10.65
N ASP A 380 -20.76 -0.53 -10.95
CA ASP A 380 -20.17 -0.68 -12.29
C ASP A 380 -21.17 -1.34 -13.27
N TYR A 381 -21.95 -2.31 -12.78
CA TYR A 381 -23.01 -2.97 -13.56
C TYR A 381 -24.16 -2.01 -13.90
N LEU A 382 -24.57 -1.19 -12.94
CA LEU A 382 -25.68 -0.24 -13.10
C LEU A 382 -25.35 0.96 -14.01
N HIS A 383 -24.07 1.33 -14.14
CA HIS A 383 -23.62 2.35 -15.10
C HIS A 383 -23.68 1.85 -16.56
N ASN A 384 -23.47 0.55 -16.79
CA ASN A 384 -23.54 -0.06 -18.12
C ASN A 384 -24.99 -0.28 -18.61
N GLY A 385 -25.93 -0.57 -17.69
CA GLY A 385 -27.32 -0.88 -18.04
C GLY A 385 -28.20 0.29 -18.51
N ARG A 386 -27.77 1.55 -18.32
CA ARG A 386 -28.61 2.74 -18.63
C ARG A 386 -28.36 3.37 -20.01
N LYS A 387 -27.40 2.90 -20.80
CA LYS A 387 -27.06 3.47 -22.12
C LYS A 387 -27.59 2.71 -23.33
N TYR A 388 -28.29 1.59 -23.14
CA TYR A 388 -28.92 0.85 -24.23
C TYR A 388 -30.43 0.83 -24.06
N LYS A 389 -31.14 1.76 -24.74
CA LYS A 389 -32.47 1.42 -25.26
C LYS A 389 -32.23 0.46 -26.42
N VAL A 390 -32.35 -0.83 -26.17
CA VAL A 390 -32.55 -1.78 -27.27
C VAL A 390 -33.90 -1.40 -27.89
N SER A 391 -33.89 -0.79 -29.07
CA SER A 391 -35.08 -0.85 -29.92
C SER A 391 -35.21 -2.31 -30.33
N MET A 392 -36.25 -2.98 -29.85
CA MET A 392 -36.68 -4.27 -30.37
C MET A 392 -37.37 -4.07 -31.73
N ASP A 393 -36.64 -3.52 -32.68
CA ASP A 393 -36.98 -3.57 -34.10
C ASP A 393 -35.65 -3.87 -34.81
N GLU A 394 -35.61 -5.02 -35.48
CA GLU A 394 -34.45 -5.62 -36.18
C GLU A 394 -33.46 -6.43 -35.31
N ILE A 395 -33.93 -7.58 -34.79
CA ILE A 395 -33.56 -8.97 -35.17
C ILE A 395 -34.29 -9.95 -34.23
#